data_AF-A0A0F9H913-F1
#
_entry.id   AF-A0A0F9H913-F1
#
_cell.length_a   1.000
_cell.length_b   1.000
_cell.length_c   1.000
_cell.angle_alpha   90.00
_cell.angle_beta   90.00
_cell.angle_gamma   90.00
#
_symmetry.space_group_name_H-M   'P 1'
#
loop_
_entity.id
_entity.type
_entity.pdbx_description
1 polymer ?
#
loop_
_entity_poly.entity_id
_entity_poly.type
_entity_poly.pdbx_seq_one_letter_code
_entity_poly.pdbx_strand_id
1 'polypeptide(L)'
;MWNIEMPDYDDILAHLIFSQSESWRIIETNAPATVAIPAYRNGPNTVIHLVNGTGTIPLDKPIPVGPIQIILNNKAASGCRWFAPGAIEEELDIQSIQENGAFGITIQKLHDYGMVVIE
;
A
#
# COMPACT_ATOMS: atom_id res chain seq x y z
N MET A 1 18.31 13.48 -30.24
CA MET A 1 16.99 13.99 -29.85
C MET A 1 16.67 13.28 -28.53
N TRP A 2 16.75 13.98 -27.40
CA TRP A 2 16.52 13.36 -26.09
C TRP A 2 15.00 13.34 -25.87
N ASN A 3 14.40 12.16 -26.03
CA ASN A 3 13.01 11.91 -25.64
C ASN A 3 13.01 11.71 -24.13
N ILE A 4 13.04 12.81 -23.38
CA ILE A 4 12.81 12.73 -21.93
C ILE A 4 11.29 12.73 -21.79
N GLU A 5 10.71 11.54 -21.69
CA GLU A 5 9.36 11.40 -21.16
C GLU A 5 9.39 12.03 -19.76
N MET A 6 8.72 13.17 -19.62
CA MET A 6 8.50 13.76 -18.31
C MET A 6 7.71 12.73 -17.48
N PRO A 7 8.14 12.43 -16.24
CA PRO A 7 7.37 11.55 -15.37
C PRO A 7 5.95 12.13 -15.21
N ASP A 8 4.96 11.25 -15.12
CA ASP A 8 3.58 11.72 -14.99
C ASP A 8 3.36 12.46 -13.65
N TYR A 9 2.23 13.14 -13.53
CA TYR A 9 1.92 13.92 -12.33
C TYR A 9 1.85 13.06 -11.05
N ASP A 10 1.32 11.84 -11.15
CA ASP A 10 1.20 10.89 -10.05
C ASP A 10 2.58 10.37 -9.65
N ASP A 11 3.48 10.13 -10.61
CA ASP A 11 4.89 9.80 -10.37
C ASP A 11 5.60 10.93 -9.64
N ILE A 12 5.43 12.18 -10.08
CA ILE A 12 6.04 13.35 -9.41
C ILE A 12 5.51 13.50 -7.99
N LEU A 13 4.20 13.34 -7.78
CA LEU A 13 3.60 13.39 -6.45
C LEU A 13 4.08 12.25 -5.57
N ALA A 14 4.17 11.03 -6.10
CA ALA A 14 4.72 9.90 -5.39
C ALA A 14 6.18 10.15 -4.99
N HIS A 15 7.01 10.75 -5.85
CA HIS A 15 8.40 11.08 -5.50
C HIS A 15 8.49 12.24 -4.50
N LEU A 16 7.55 13.20 -4.51
CA LEU A 16 7.50 14.27 -3.51
C LEU A 16 7.05 13.77 -2.13
N ILE A 17 6.07 12.87 -2.09
CA ILE A 17 5.55 12.29 -0.85
C ILE A 17 6.49 11.19 -0.33
N PHE A 18 7.12 10.44 -1.22
CA PHE A 18 7.91 9.24 -0.91
C PHE A 18 9.36 9.34 -1.40
N SER A 19 9.98 10.52 -1.22
CA SER A 19 11.34 10.86 -1.70
C SER A 19 12.48 9.91 -1.28
N GLN A 20 12.22 8.95 -0.39
CA GLN A 20 13.18 7.94 0.07
C GLN A 20 12.71 6.48 -0.16
N SER A 21 11.61 6.25 -0.89
CA SER A 21 10.97 4.92 -1.01
C SER A 21 11.45 4.06 -2.19
N GLU A 22 12.58 4.38 -2.82
CA GLU A 22 12.99 3.86 -4.13
C GLU A 22 12.98 2.31 -4.30
N SER A 23 12.90 1.54 -3.21
CA SER A 23 12.90 0.07 -3.22
C SER A 23 11.55 -0.63 -2.98
N TRP A 24 10.46 0.08 -2.67
CA TRP A 24 9.15 -0.54 -2.43
C TRP A 24 8.04 0.24 -3.12
N ARG A 25 7.73 -0.16 -4.35
CA ARG A 25 6.65 0.38 -5.16
C ARG A 25 5.52 -0.62 -5.20
N ILE A 26 4.30 -0.13 -4.95
CA ILE A 26 3.08 -0.86 -5.27
C ILE A 26 3.03 -0.98 -6.79
N ILE A 27 3.06 -2.20 -7.31
CA ILE A 27 2.97 -2.46 -8.75
C ILE A 27 1.50 -2.61 -9.15
N GLU A 28 0.70 -3.22 -8.28
CA GLU A 28 -0.69 -3.51 -8.56
C GLU A 28 -1.50 -3.56 -7.26
N THR A 29 -2.75 -3.11 -7.34
CA THR A 29 -3.72 -3.25 -6.26
C THR A 29 -5.13 -3.33 -6.83
N ASN A 30 -6.00 -4.11 -6.16
CA ASN A 30 -7.43 -4.14 -6.46
C ASN A 30 -8.25 -3.17 -5.59
N ALA A 31 -7.58 -2.31 -4.81
CA ALA A 31 -8.26 -1.38 -3.92
C ALA A 31 -9.19 -0.44 -4.71
N PRO A 32 -10.40 -0.15 -4.20
CA PRO A 32 -11.26 0.85 -4.81
C PRO A 32 -10.53 2.19 -4.92
N ALA A 33 -10.84 2.99 -5.95
CA ALA A 33 -10.24 4.32 -6.13
C ALA A 33 -10.52 5.29 -4.96
N THR A 34 -11.50 4.97 -4.10
CA THR A 34 -11.82 5.67 -2.86
C THR A 34 -10.88 5.31 -1.70
N VAL A 35 -9.98 4.34 -1.87
CA VAL A 35 -8.95 3.97 -0.90
C VAL A 35 -7.64 4.59 -1.32
N ALA A 36 -7.11 5.49 -0.48
CA ALA A 36 -5.76 6.01 -0.67
C ALA A 36 -4.74 5.04 -0.07
N ILE A 37 -3.69 4.71 -0.83
CA ILE A 37 -2.63 3.80 -0.41
C ILE A 37 -1.25 4.47 -0.51
N PRO A 38 -0.87 5.32 0.46
CA PRO A 38 0.47 5.88 0.47
C PRO A 38 1.48 4.93 1.14
N ALA A 39 2.68 4.80 0.55
CA ALA A 39 3.75 3.93 1.05
C ALA A 39 5.04 4.72 1.30
N TYR A 40 5.57 4.70 2.52
CA TYR A 40 6.85 5.33 2.83
C TYR A 40 7.78 4.38 3.57
N ARG A 41 9.06 4.74 3.62
CA ARG A 41 10.09 3.99 4.33
C ARG A 41 10.41 4.64 5.66
N ASN A 42 10.48 3.86 6.74
CA ASN A 42 10.93 4.32 8.06
C ASN A 42 12.04 3.39 8.56
N GLY A 43 13.29 3.77 8.28
CA GLY A 43 14.45 2.93 8.60
C GLY A 43 14.50 1.66 7.73
N PRO A 44 14.71 0.46 8.31
CA PRO A 44 14.73 -0.78 7.54
C PRO A 44 13.36 -1.14 6.96
N ASN A 45 12.28 -0.69 7.60
CA ASN A 45 10.93 -1.15 7.31
C ASN A 45 10.21 -0.22 6.32
N THR A 46 9.29 -0.81 5.57
CA THR A 46 8.33 -0.08 4.72
C THR A 46 6.97 -0.07 5.38
N VAL A 47 6.33 1.10 5.40
CA VAL A 47 5.00 1.29 5.95
C VAL A 47 4.05 1.71 4.83
N ILE A 48 2.98 0.94 4.65
CA ILE A 48 1.91 1.25 3.71
C ILE A 48 0.68 1.63 4.53
N HIS A 49 0.21 2.85 4.36
CA HIS A 49 -1.04 3.30 4.96
C HIS A 49 -2.18 3.00 4.01
N LEU A 50 -3.35 2.69 4.57
CA LEU A 50 -4.59 2.62 3.82
C LEU A 50 -5.62 3.51 4.49
N VAL A 51 -6.22 4.42 3.72
CA VAL A 51 -7.27 5.32 4.18
C VAL A 51 -8.51 5.09 3.34
N ASN A 52 -9.61 4.69 3.97
CA ASN A 52 -10.87 4.40 3.30
C ASN A 52 -11.77 5.63 3.25
N GLY A 53 -11.89 6.23 2.07
CA GLY A 53 -12.86 7.29 1.77
C GLY A 53 -14.21 6.78 1.25
N THR A 54 -14.44 5.47 1.23
CA THR A 54 -15.67 4.88 0.67
C THR A 54 -16.85 5.19 1.57
N GLY A 55 -17.87 5.87 1.06
CA GLY A 55 -19.08 6.19 1.81
C GLY A 55 -19.89 7.28 1.12
N THR A 56 -20.99 7.67 1.73
CA THR A 56 -21.75 8.85 1.30
C THR A 56 -20.97 10.11 1.65
N ILE A 57 -21.09 11.15 0.82
CA ILE A 57 -20.54 12.48 1.10
C ILE A 57 -21.66 13.33 1.75
N PRO A 58 -21.42 14.02 2.89
CA PRO A 58 -20.18 14.05 3.68
C PRO A 58 -19.89 12.71 4.36
N LEU A 59 -18.60 12.41 4.53
CA LEU A 59 -18.14 11.11 5.04
C LEU A 59 -18.34 11.03 6.57
N ASP A 60 -19.56 10.70 6.98
CA ASP A 60 -19.90 10.50 8.40
C ASP A 60 -19.37 9.16 8.94
N LYS A 61 -19.35 8.14 8.07
CA LYS A 61 -18.81 6.82 8.38
C LYS A 61 -18.38 6.08 7.10
N PRO A 62 -17.12 5.64 7.00
CA PRO A 62 -16.69 4.77 5.92
C PRO A 62 -17.44 3.44 5.88
N ILE A 63 -17.79 3.01 4.66
CA ILE A 63 -18.27 1.66 4.37
C ILE A 63 -17.02 0.77 4.28
N PRO A 64 -16.89 -0.28 5.13
CA PRO A 64 -15.73 -1.15 5.09
C PRO A 64 -15.55 -1.84 3.74
N VAL A 65 -14.31 -1.96 3.30
CA VAL A 65 -13.93 -2.55 2.00
C VAL A 65 -12.96 -3.71 2.18
N GLY A 66 -13.02 -4.69 1.29
CA GLY A 66 -12.12 -5.84 1.30
C GLY A 66 -12.70 -7.05 0.54
N PRO A 67 -11.87 -8.05 0.20
CA PRO A 67 -10.42 -8.11 0.47
C PRO A 67 -9.61 -7.20 -0.48
N ILE A 68 -8.63 -6.48 0.07
CA ILE A 68 -7.68 -5.66 -0.69
C ILE A 68 -6.39 -6.45 -0.88
N GLN A 69 -5.99 -6.65 -2.14
CA GLN A 69 -4.70 -7.18 -2.52
C GLN A 69 -3.76 -6.04 -2.90
N ILE A 70 -2.53 -6.09 -2.39
CA ILE A 70 -1.45 -5.18 -2.75
C ILE A 70 -0.27 -6.02 -3.20
N ILE A 71 0.27 -5.71 -4.38
CA ILE A 71 1.45 -6.36 -4.97
C ILE A 71 2.60 -5.36 -5.00
N LEU A 72 3.76 -5.78 -4.50
CA LEU A 72 4.92 -4.91 -4.25
C LEU A 72 6.18 -5.44 -4.96
N ASN A 73 7.03 -4.54 -5.46
CA ASN A 73 8.28 -4.89 -6.14
C ASN A 73 9.46 -5.10 -5.18
N ASN A 74 9.52 -6.17 -4.39
CA ASN A 74 10.77 -6.48 -3.68
C ASN A 74 10.93 -7.95 -3.30
N LYS A 75 12.17 -8.45 -3.42
CA LYS A 75 12.53 -9.88 -3.41
C LYS A 75 12.59 -10.54 -2.04
N ALA A 76 12.51 -9.81 -0.93
CA ALA A 76 12.65 -10.42 0.39
C ALA A 76 11.96 -9.59 1.48
N ALA A 77 10.63 -9.63 1.53
CA ALA A 77 9.94 -9.33 2.78
C ALA A 77 10.15 -10.53 3.72
N SER A 78 10.69 -10.27 4.90
CA SER A 78 10.91 -11.24 5.97
C SER A 78 9.73 -11.34 6.93
N GLY A 79 8.91 -10.29 6.99
CA GLY A 79 7.67 -10.24 7.76
C GLY A 79 6.72 -9.18 7.24
N CYS A 80 5.42 -9.38 7.48
CA CYS A 80 4.38 -8.44 7.12
C CYS A 80 3.33 -8.41 8.23
N ARG A 81 3.04 -7.22 8.77
CA ARG A 81 2.10 -7.04 9.87
C ARG A 81 1.06 -5.99 9.55
N TRP A 82 -0.18 -6.28 9.92
CA TRP A 82 -1.34 -5.43 9.79
C TRP A 82 -1.70 -4.79 11.12
N PHE A 83 -1.95 -3.49 11.10
CA PHE A 83 -2.41 -2.71 12.24
C PHE A 83 -3.66 -1.93 11.84
N ALA A 84 -4.71 -2.06 12.63
CA ALA A 84 -5.93 -1.26 12.50
C ALA A 84 -6.32 -0.63 13.86
N PRO A 85 -6.90 0.58 13.86
CA PRO A 85 -7.35 1.22 15.10
C PRO A 85 -8.31 0.34 15.89
N GLY A 86 -8.01 0.12 17.18
CA GLY A 86 -8.84 -0.71 18.07
C GLY A 86 -8.74 -2.23 17.84
N ALA A 87 -7.87 -2.68 16.93
CA ALA A 87 -7.59 -4.09 16.70
C ALA A 87 -6.22 -4.48 17.29
N ILE A 88 -6.03 -5.78 17.52
CA ILE A 88 -4.72 -6.38 17.80
C ILE A 88 -3.97 -6.48 16.46
N GLU A 89 -2.64 -6.36 16.49
CA GLU A 89 -1.83 -6.59 15.30
C GLU A 89 -2.02 -8.02 14.75
N GLU A 90 -2.02 -8.15 13.43
CA GLU A 90 -2.22 -9.40 12.71
C GLU A 90 -1.03 -9.66 11.78
N GLU A 91 -0.47 -10.86 11.80
CA GLU A 91 0.54 -11.27 10.83
C GLU A 91 -0.13 -11.58 9.50
N LEU A 92 0.36 -10.98 8.41
CA LEU A 92 -0.18 -11.20 7.07
C LEU A 92 0.68 -12.21 6.31
N ASP A 93 0.01 -13.17 5.67
CA ASP A 93 0.67 -14.11 4.76
C ASP A 93 1.28 -13.37 3.55
N ILE A 94 2.58 -13.59 3.34
CA ILE A 94 3.31 -13.10 2.17
C ILE A 94 3.21 -14.14 1.07
N GLN A 95 2.52 -13.79 -0.02
CA GLN A 95 2.38 -14.67 -1.18
C GLN A 95 3.43 -14.31 -2.22
N SER A 96 4.42 -15.18 -2.44
CA SER A 96 5.42 -14.96 -3.49
C SER A 96 4.77 -15.03 -4.88
N ILE A 97 5.01 -14.02 -5.70
CA ILE A 97 4.57 -13.98 -7.10
C ILE A 97 5.82 -14.25 -7.95
N GLN A 98 5.87 -15.42 -8.57
CA GLN A 98 7.11 -16.00 -9.13
C GLN A 98 7.69 -15.20 -10.31
N GLU A 99 6.93 -14.29 -10.91
CA GLU A 99 7.43 -13.40 -11.95
C GLU A 99 8.02 -12.14 -11.28
N ASN A 100 9.35 -12.00 -11.35
CA ASN A 100 10.12 -10.79 -11.01
C ASN A 100 10.44 -10.53 -9.53
N GLY A 101 10.12 -11.44 -8.63
CA GLY A 101 10.43 -11.25 -7.21
C GLY A 101 9.54 -10.20 -6.56
N ALA A 102 8.29 -10.14 -7.01
CA ALA A 102 7.21 -9.44 -6.34
C ALA A 102 6.57 -10.37 -5.30
N PHE A 103 5.84 -9.77 -4.37
CA PHE A 103 4.97 -10.52 -3.47
C PHE A 103 3.65 -9.77 -3.30
N GLY A 104 2.61 -10.54 -2.99
CA GLY A 104 1.29 -10.06 -2.67
C GLY A 104 1.00 -10.18 -1.18
N ILE A 105 0.25 -9.23 -0.66
CA ILE A 105 -0.37 -9.27 0.66
C ILE A 105 -1.87 -9.04 0.51
N THR A 106 -2.66 -9.64 1.40
CA THR A 106 -4.12 -9.50 1.38
C THR A 106 -4.63 -8.96 2.71
N ILE A 107 -5.31 -7.83 2.67
CA ILE A 107 -6.00 -7.22 3.81
C ILE A 107 -7.47 -7.59 3.69
N GLN A 108 -7.95 -8.44 4.60
CA GLN A 108 -9.31 -8.98 4.50
C GLN A 108 -10.39 -7.90 4.60
N LYS A 109 -10.17 -6.90 5.45
CA LYS A 109 -11.13 -5.83 5.68
C LYS A 109 -10.46 -4.56 6.19
N LEU A 110 -10.67 -3.48 5.46
CA LEU A 110 -10.31 -2.12 5.86
C LEU A 110 -11.58 -1.38 6.28
N HIS A 111 -11.61 -0.88 7.52
CA HIS A 111 -12.69 -0.06 8.04
C HIS A 111 -12.50 1.41 7.64
N ASP A 112 -11.77 2.17 8.45
CA ASP A 112 -11.51 3.59 8.18
C ASP A 112 -10.05 3.80 7.79
N TYR A 113 -9.16 3.15 8.55
CA TYR A 113 -7.72 3.25 8.39
C TYR A 113 -7.06 1.94 8.82
N GLY A 114 -5.91 1.66 8.23
CA GLY A 114 -4.93 0.75 8.79
C GLY A 114 -3.56 0.95 8.16
N MET A 115 -2.57 0.25 8.68
CA MET A 115 -1.22 0.26 8.12
C MET A 115 -0.65 -1.15 8.05
N VAL A 116 0.06 -1.40 6.96
CA VAL A 116 0.91 -2.56 6.80
C VAL A 116 2.34 -2.14 7.10
N VAL A 117 3.04 -2.91 7.93
CA VAL A 117 4.48 -2.78 8.15
C VAL A 117 5.17 -4.00 7.56
N ILE A 118 6.13 -3.75 6.68
CA ILE A 118 6.90 -4.78 5.97
C ILE A 118 8.36 -4.67 6.43
N GLU A 119 8.94 -5.82 6.76
CA GLU A 119 10.31 -5.97 7.27
C GLU A 119 11.25 -6.57 6.22
#